data_AF-A0A2H3ETC8-F1
#
_entry.id   AF-A0A2H3ETC8-F1
#
_cell.length_a   1.000
_cell.length_b   1.000
_cell.length_c   1.000
_cell.angle_alpha   90.00
_cell.angle_beta   90.00
_cell.angle_gamma   90.00
#
_symmetry.space_group_name_H-M   'P 1'
#
loop_
_entity.id
_entity.type
_entity.pdbx_description
1 polymer ?
#
loop_
_entity_poly.entity_id
_entity_poly.type
_entity_poly.pdbx_seq_one_letter_code
_entity_poly.pdbx_strand_id
1 'polypeptide(L)'
;MPTEILSLIFDYLCSNIGFSDRARPIVLASDMPIRIHVSDFPFGSPDSTLLSILAAHARRWSRATLSLTPDGYNTLFRALEGKSLTLLRKFCLYGPSLDGVPEAFPCDVLMTACNLDSLTFQKATKHPENLGLPLERIRMLSLIDHDDPADILRCIAQTINLRHIRITATSDCQFESPGLLPEAVVAAEALQLSLRMGNFNGDLFEKVLSILSAPALQHLKVALPLTEECPIRCSPKLDGIFRLKPISEFIVRSGCRLRSLRVENVNVHEDDLIEVLENVPTITTLVLYELHPGVNTPTPRILTPRRWITDKLLRSLMITPNVPVILPRLKHLDILLSCRVSEIDEDLLLRMAASRTNPDLPKEGRLKKLYFASKKGVKCY
;
A
#
# COMPACT_ATOMS: atom_id res chain seq x y z
N MET A 1 1.14 24.56 -11.26
CA MET A 1 0.82 24.36 -12.70
C MET A 1 -0.55 23.71 -12.79
N PRO A 2 -1.48 24.23 -13.61
CA PRO A 2 -2.79 23.61 -13.77
C PRO A 2 -2.61 22.30 -14.54
N THR A 3 -2.94 21.16 -13.92
CA THR A 3 -2.98 19.86 -14.59
C THR A 3 -4.44 19.52 -14.76
N GLU A 4 -4.98 19.55 -15.98
CA GLU A 4 -6.32 18.99 -16.20
C GLU A 4 -6.23 17.48 -16.00
N ILE A 5 -6.97 16.99 -15.01
CA ILE A 5 -7.22 15.56 -14.86
C ILE A 5 -8.21 15.22 -15.96
N LEU A 6 -7.73 14.66 -17.07
CA LEU A 6 -8.59 13.86 -17.95
C LEU A 6 -8.93 12.57 -17.22
N SER A 7 -9.80 12.72 -16.22
CA SER A 7 -10.60 11.63 -15.72
C SER A 7 -11.59 11.31 -16.82
N LEU A 8 -11.18 10.46 -17.76
CA LEU A 8 -12.14 9.54 -18.36
C LEU A 8 -12.52 8.54 -17.24
N ILE A 9 -13.25 9.03 -16.23
CA ILE A 9 -13.94 8.19 -15.27
C ILE A 9 -15.10 7.59 -16.07
N PHE A 10 -14.94 6.33 -16.46
CA PHE A 10 -15.95 5.55 -17.15
C PHE A 10 -17.03 5.00 -16.20
N ASP A 11 -17.24 5.59 -15.02
CA ASP A 11 -18.35 5.19 -14.14
C ASP A 11 -19.72 5.76 -14.57
N TYR A 12 -19.78 6.64 -15.58
CA TYR A 12 -21.03 7.30 -15.97
C TYR A 12 -21.52 7.04 -17.41
N LEU A 13 -20.70 6.45 -18.29
CA LEU A 13 -21.09 6.26 -19.69
C LEU A 13 -21.66 4.87 -20.00
N CYS A 14 -21.35 3.85 -19.22
CA CYS A 14 -21.83 2.49 -19.49
C CYS A 14 -23.15 2.12 -18.77
N SER A 15 -23.62 2.93 -17.82
CA SER A 15 -24.81 2.61 -17.01
C SER A 15 -26.08 3.37 -17.40
N ASN A 16 -26.05 4.39 -18.27
CA ASN A 16 -27.26 5.18 -18.59
C ASN A 16 -27.38 5.75 -20.02
N ILE A 17 -26.51 5.40 -20.97
CA ILE A 17 -26.68 5.87 -22.35
C ILE A 17 -26.53 4.68 -23.28
N GLY A 18 -27.66 4.18 -23.79
CA GLY A 18 -27.66 3.36 -24.99
C GLY A 18 -26.89 4.10 -26.08
N PHE A 19 -25.95 3.41 -26.71
CA PHE A 19 -25.13 3.90 -27.82
C PHE A 19 -25.97 4.81 -28.74
N SER A 20 -25.67 6.10 -28.72
CA SER A 20 -26.25 7.12 -29.58
C SER A 20 -25.08 7.87 -30.22
N ASP A 21 -25.12 7.99 -31.54
CA ASP A 21 -24.12 8.47 -32.52
C ASP A 21 -23.52 9.88 -32.29
N ARG A 22 -23.21 10.28 -31.05
CA ARG A 22 -22.66 11.60 -30.74
C ARG A 22 -21.55 11.53 -29.70
N ALA A 23 -20.50 10.78 -29.98
CA ALA A 23 -19.20 11.04 -29.35
C ALA A 23 -18.66 12.38 -29.90
N ARG A 24 -18.78 13.47 -29.12
CA ARG A 24 -18.09 14.72 -29.46
C ARG A 24 -16.58 14.47 -29.35
N PRO A 25 -15.77 14.88 -30.33
CA PRO A 25 -14.32 14.77 -30.22
C PRO A 25 -13.85 15.64 -29.05
N ILE A 26 -13.22 15.01 -28.06
CA ILE A 26 -12.53 15.74 -27.00
C ILE A 26 -11.31 16.39 -27.67
N VAL A 27 -11.37 17.71 -27.87
CA VAL A 27 -10.23 18.49 -28.39
C VAL A 27 -9.25 18.68 -27.24
N LEU A 28 -8.26 17.80 -27.16
CA LEU A 28 -7.18 17.88 -26.19
C LEU A 28 -6.22 19.01 -26.60
N ALA A 29 -6.11 20.08 -25.81
CA ALA A 29 -5.07 21.11 -25.98
C ALA A 29 -3.72 20.44 -26.21
N SER A 30 -3.00 20.77 -27.29
CA SER A 30 -1.97 19.91 -27.89
C SER A 30 -0.76 19.60 -26.99
N ASP A 31 -0.52 20.43 -25.97
CA ASP A 31 0.78 20.49 -25.29
C ASP A 31 0.74 20.09 -23.80
N MET A 32 -0.42 19.73 -23.26
CA MET A 32 -0.57 19.46 -21.83
C MET A 32 -0.33 17.98 -21.45
N PRO A 33 0.37 17.67 -20.34
CA PRO A 33 0.51 16.31 -19.84
C PRO A 33 -0.86 15.70 -19.49
N ILE A 34 -1.07 14.44 -19.86
CA ILE A 34 -2.30 13.69 -19.66
C ILE A 34 -2.12 12.69 -18.51
N ARG A 35 -3.14 12.51 -17.68
CA ARG A 35 -3.26 11.37 -16.77
C ARG A 35 -4.33 10.45 -17.33
N ILE A 36 -4.00 9.17 -17.44
CA ILE A 36 -4.89 8.17 -18.02
C ILE A 36 -5.34 7.24 -16.93
N HIS A 37 -6.64 7.02 -16.90
CA HIS A 37 -7.27 5.96 -16.14
C HIS A 37 -8.20 5.23 -17.09
N VAL A 38 -7.91 3.97 -17.39
CA VAL A 38 -8.77 3.10 -18.18
C VAL A 38 -9.11 1.91 -17.32
N SER A 39 -10.39 1.74 -17.01
CA SER A 39 -10.90 0.60 -16.25
C SER A 39 -12.11 0.04 -16.97
N ASP A 40 -11.99 -1.18 -17.47
CA ASP A 40 -13.12 -1.89 -18.11
C ASP A 40 -13.25 -3.33 -17.59
N PHE A 41 -12.46 -3.70 -16.57
CA PHE A 41 -12.59 -4.98 -15.89
C PHE A 41 -13.68 -4.91 -14.80
N PRO A 42 -14.60 -5.90 -14.70
CA PRO A 42 -14.72 -7.13 -15.49
C PRO A 42 -15.69 -7.06 -16.68
N PHE A 43 -16.09 -5.87 -17.13
CA PHE A 43 -17.24 -5.66 -18.02
C PHE A 43 -16.93 -5.74 -19.53
N GLY A 44 -15.66 -5.71 -19.95
CA GLY A 44 -15.25 -5.91 -21.35
C GLY A 44 -13.83 -5.40 -21.65
N SER A 45 -13.38 -5.52 -22.90
CA SER A 45 -12.26 -4.71 -23.40
C SER A 45 -12.79 -3.44 -24.06
N PRO A 46 -12.16 -2.28 -23.81
CA PRO A 46 -12.53 -1.05 -24.49
C PRO A 46 -12.31 -1.21 -25.99
N ASP A 47 -13.11 -0.49 -26.79
CA ASP A 47 -13.00 -0.51 -28.24
C ASP A 47 -11.56 -0.21 -28.70
N SER A 48 -11.08 -1.00 -29.67
CA SER A 48 -9.77 -0.85 -30.32
C SER A 48 -9.53 0.56 -30.87
N THR A 49 -10.59 1.24 -31.35
CA THR A 49 -10.53 2.63 -31.80
C THR A 49 -10.12 3.57 -30.67
N LEU A 50 -10.70 3.38 -29.49
CA LEU A 50 -10.41 4.19 -28.30
C LEU A 50 -8.97 3.97 -27.83
N LEU A 51 -8.52 2.71 -27.77
CA LEU A 51 -7.15 2.37 -27.40
C LEU A 51 -6.13 2.99 -28.38
N SER A 52 -6.46 3.02 -29.67
CA SER A 52 -5.63 3.66 -30.70
C SER A 52 -5.55 5.19 -30.53
N ILE A 53 -6.68 5.84 -30.20
CA ILE A 53 -6.71 7.28 -29.89
C ILE A 53 -5.84 7.59 -28.66
N LEU A 54 -5.95 6.79 -27.60
CA LEU A 54 -5.13 6.95 -26.39
C LEU A 54 -3.64 6.81 -26.72
N ALA A 55 -3.27 5.78 -27.49
CA ALA A 55 -1.90 5.53 -27.92
C ALA A 55 -1.34 6.65 -28.82
N ALA A 56 -2.16 7.30 -29.64
CA ALA A 56 -1.77 8.48 -30.42
C ALA A 56 -1.27 9.64 -29.52
N HIS A 57 -1.71 9.68 -28.26
CA HIS A 57 -1.28 10.67 -27.28
C HIS A 57 -0.17 10.20 -26.32
N ALA A 58 0.47 9.05 -26.57
CA ALA A 58 1.51 8.43 -25.71
C ALA A 58 2.56 9.41 -25.17
N ARG A 59 3.09 10.30 -26.02
CA ARG A 59 4.12 11.29 -25.64
C ARG A 59 3.71 12.24 -24.53
N ARG A 60 2.40 12.36 -24.28
CA ARG A 60 1.82 13.25 -23.27
C ARG A 60 1.52 12.54 -21.97
N TRP A 61 1.59 11.21 -21.92
CA TRP A 61 1.21 10.44 -20.74
C TRP A 61 2.16 10.77 -19.60
N SER A 62 1.63 11.29 -18.49
CA SER A 62 2.38 11.56 -17.26
C SER A 62 2.15 10.49 -16.21
N ARG A 63 0.94 9.93 -16.20
CA ARG A 63 0.51 8.80 -15.36
C ARG A 63 -0.45 7.95 -16.17
N ALA A 64 -0.32 6.64 -16.09
CA ALA A 64 -1.27 5.72 -16.69
C ALA A 64 -1.66 4.65 -15.68
N THR A 65 -2.95 4.52 -15.43
CA THR A 65 -3.56 3.43 -14.69
C THR A 65 -4.42 2.64 -15.66
N LEU A 66 -4.09 1.38 -15.85
CA LEU A 66 -4.76 0.50 -16.80
C LEU A 66 -5.34 -0.69 -16.05
N SER A 67 -6.61 -0.97 -16.28
CA SER A 67 -7.32 -2.16 -15.84
C SER A 67 -8.10 -2.73 -17.02
N LEU A 68 -7.45 -3.61 -17.77
CA LEU A 68 -7.92 -4.15 -19.04
C LEU A 68 -7.95 -5.68 -18.99
N THR A 69 -8.71 -6.29 -19.90
CA THR A 69 -8.57 -7.72 -20.22
C THR A 69 -7.23 -7.97 -20.95
N PRO A 70 -6.75 -9.23 -21.00
CA PRO A 70 -5.60 -9.63 -21.83
C PRO A 70 -5.60 -9.05 -23.25
N ASP A 71 -6.73 -9.12 -23.95
CA ASP A 71 -6.87 -8.61 -25.32
C ASP A 71 -6.79 -7.08 -25.39
N GLY A 72 -7.36 -6.39 -24.39
CA GLY A 72 -7.25 -4.94 -24.27
C GLY A 72 -5.81 -4.50 -24.09
N TYR A 73 -5.01 -5.24 -23.30
CA TYR A 73 -3.58 -4.99 -23.16
C TYR A 73 -2.84 -5.19 -24.48
N ASN A 74 -3.01 -6.34 -25.12
CA ASN A 74 -2.35 -6.63 -26.40
C ASN A 74 -2.66 -5.56 -27.46
N THR A 75 -3.93 -5.13 -27.53
CA THR A 75 -4.37 -4.10 -28.47
C THR A 75 -3.71 -2.75 -28.18
N LEU A 76 -3.69 -2.33 -26.92
CA LEU A 76 -3.08 -1.06 -26.52
C LEU A 76 -1.57 -1.06 -26.75
N PHE A 77 -0.86 -2.10 -26.32
CA PHE A 77 0.60 -2.16 -26.44
C PHE A 77 1.06 -2.26 -27.90
N ARG A 78 0.32 -2.95 -28.78
CA ARG A 78 0.54 -2.87 -30.23
C ARG A 78 0.33 -1.47 -30.78
N ALA A 79 -0.71 -0.76 -30.34
CA ALA A 79 -0.94 0.63 -30.77
C ALA A 79 0.15 1.60 -30.24
N LEU A 80 0.81 1.23 -29.14
CA LEU A 80 1.94 1.96 -28.57
C LEU A 80 3.29 1.60 -29.23
N GLU A 81 3.34 0.61 -30.12
CA GLU A 81 4.57 0.23 -30.80
C GLU A 81 5.17 1.41 -31.59
N GLY A 82 6.47 1.63 -31.42
CA GLY A 82 7.18 2.78 -31.99
C GLY A 82 6.80 4.15 -31.40
N LYS A 83 5.92 4.22 -30.38
CA LYS A 83 5.62 5.45 -29.66
C LYS A 83 6.63 5.69 -28.54
N SER A 84 6.69 6.94 -28.09
CA SER A 84 7.55 7.36 -26.99
C SER A 84 6.73 7.78 -25.77
N LEU A 85 7.09 7.27 -24.60
CA LEU A 85 6.45 7.55 -23.31
C LEU A 85 7.31 8.48 -22.44
N THR A 86 7.96 9.49 -23.04
CA THR A 86 8.96 10.34 -22.37
C THR A 86 8.47 11.07 -21.11
N LEU A 87 7.19 11.43 -21.01
CA LEU A 87 6.65 12.11 -19.83
C LEU A 87 6.16 11.17 -18.73
N LEU A 88 6.10 9.86 -18.99
CA LEU A 88 5.46 8.89 -18.10
C LEU A 88 6.31 8.72 -16.84
N ARG A 89 5.72 9.03 -15.68
CA ARG A 89 6.36 8.88 -14.36
C ARG A 89 5.80 7.74 -13.54
N LYS A 90 4.48 7.52 -13.65
CA LYS A 90 3.77 6.48 -12.90
C LYS A 90 2.99 5.58 -13.85
N PHE A 91 3.21 4.28 -13.74
CA PHE A 91 2.51 3.26 -14.49
C PHE A 91 1.89 2.24 -13.54
N CYS A 92 0.58 2.04 -13.65
CA CYS A 92 -0.13 1.02 -12.90
C CYS A 92 -0.85 0.06 -13.84
N LEU A 93 -0.64 -1.22 -13.62
CA LEU A 93 -1.25 -2.32 -14.37
C LEU A 93 -2.08 -3.17 -13.41
N TYR A 94 -3.39 -3.19 -13.62
CA TYR A 94 -4.37 -3.92 -12.82
C TYR A 94 -5.11 -4.93 -13.69
N GLY A 95 -5.46 -6.13 -13.22
CA GLY A 95 -6.20 -7.05 -14.07
C GLY A 95 -6.29 -8.46 -13.51
N PRO A 96 -7.00 -9.36 -14.22
CA PRO A 96 -6.94 -10.78 -13.89
C PRO A 96 -5.49 -11.26 -14.04
N SER A 97 -5.16 -12.36 -13.36
CA SER A 97 -3.91 -13.06 -13.60
C SER A 97 -3.64 -13.11 -15.10
N LEU A 98 -2.47 -12.66 -15.57
CA LEU A 98 -2.11 -12.78 -16.99
C LEU A 98 -1.83 -14.26 -17.36
N ASP A 99 -2.43 -15.22 -16.65
CA ASP A 99 -2.50 -16.62 -17.04
C ASP A 99 -3.12 -16.72 -18.45
N GLY A 100 -2.30 -17.15 -19.41
CA GLY A 100 -2.69 -17.24 -20.81
C GLY A 100 -2.36 -16.01 -21.66
N VAL A 101 -1.72 -14.98 -21.09
CA VAL A 101 -1.07 -13.94 -21.91
C VAL A 101 0.24 -14.51 -22.46
N PRO A 102 0.54 -14.32 -23.76
CA PRO A 102 1.76 -14.84 -24.36
C PRO A 102 2.99 -14.48 -23.53
N GLU A 103 3.96 -15.39 -23.41
CA GLU A 103 5.22 -15.19 -22.67
C GLU A 103 5.94 -13.88 -23.01
N ALA A 104 5.69 -13.33 -24.20
CA ALA A 104 6.09 -11.99 -24.61
C ALA A 104 4.92 -10.99 -24.45
N PHE A 105 4.65 -10.54 -23.24
CA PHE A 105 3.83 -9.34 -23.05
C PHE A 105 4.64 -8.13 -23.56
N PRO A 106 4.18 -7.40 -24.59
CA PRO A 106 4.98 -6.37 -25.26
C PRO A 106 5.04 -5.07 -24.44
N CYS A 107 5.72 -5.13 -23.30
CA CYS A 107 5.98 -4.00 -22.43
C CYS A 107 7.20 -3.17 -22.86
N ASP A 108 7.89 -3.55 -23.94
CA ASP A 108 9.12 -2.88 -24.43
C ASP A 108 8.96 -1.38 -24.62
N VAL A 109 7.76 -0.90 -24.93
CA VAL A 109 7.49 0.54 -25.04
C VAL A 109 7.78 1.28 -23.73
N LEU A 110 7.66 0.63 -22.58
CA LEU A 110 8.00 1.20 -21.27
C LEU A 110 9.50 1.47 -21.12
N MET A 111 10.37 0.83 -21.91
CA MET A 111 11.80 1.18 -21.95
C MET A 111 12.02 2.61 -22.46
N THR A 112 11.11 3.14 -23.28
CA THR A 112 11.13 4.52 -23.75
C THR A 112 10.68 5.53 -22.68
N ALA A 113 10.09 5.07 -21.58
CA ALA A 113 9.65 5.89 -20.46
C ALA A 113 10.84 6.26 -19.55
N CYS A 114 11.68 7.19 -20.01
CA CYS A 114 12.90 7.60 -19.31
C CYS A 114 12.67 8.22 -17.92
N ASN A 115 11.46 8.75 -17.67
CA ASN A 115 11.08 9.38 -16.42
C ASN A 115 10.27 8.46 -15.48
N LEU A 116 10.08 7.19 -15.84
CA LEU A 116 9.30 6.24 -15.04
C LEU A 116 10.00 5.95 -13.72
N ASP A 117 9.37 6.33 -12.61
CA ASP A 117 9.90 6.15 -11.25
C ASP A 117 8.98 5.33 -10.34
N SER A 118 7.72 5.11 -10.75
CA SER A 118 6.71 4.42 -9.96
C SER A 118 5.96 3.39 -10.81
N LEU A 119 5.92 2.17 -10.28
CA LEU A 119 5.36 1.01 -10.95
C LEU A 119 4.43 0.24 -10.01
N THR A 120 3.24 -0.11 -10.50
CA THR A 120 2.27 -0.93 -9.78
C THR A 120 1.82 -2.12 -10.63
N PHE A 121 1.81 -3.32 -10.05
CA PHE A 121 1.32 -4.55 -10.67
C PHE A 121 0.30 -5.24 -9.77
N GLN A 122 -0.88 -5.56 -10.29
CA GLN A 122 -1.85 -6.46 -9.65
C GLN A 122 -1.98 -7.76 -10.41
N LYS A 123 -1.69 -8.92 -9.78
CA LYS A 123 -1.73 -10.28 -10.39
C LYS A 123 -1.10 -10.41 -11.78
N ALA A 124 -0.39 -9.39 -12.24
CA ALA A 124 -0.21 -9.21 -13.66
C ALA A 124 0.88 -10.13 -14.20
N THR A 125 1.85 -10.62 -13.43
CA THR A 125 2.88 -11.48 -14.02
C THR A 125 3.51 -12.40 -13.00
N LYS A 126 3.52 -13.70 -13.32
CA LYS A 126 4.37 -14.70 -12.66
C LYS A 126 5.87 -14.39 -12.84
N HIS A 127 6.22 -13.68 -13.92
CA HIS A 127 7.61 -13.34 -14.25
C HIS A 127 7.76 -11.88 -14.70
N PRO A 128 7.75 -10.92 -13.76
CA PRO A 128 7.98 -9.51 -14.07
C PRO A 128 9.36 -9.24 -14.69
N GLU A 129 10.33 -10.14 -14.51
CA GLU A 129 11.61 -10.17 -15.20
C GLU A 129 11.47 -10.28 -16.73
N ASN A 130 10.42 -10.93 -17.21
CA ASN A 130 10.17 -11.16 -18.64
C ASN A 130 9.44 -9.97 -19.29
N LEU A 131 9.01 -8.99 -18.50
CA LEU A 131 8.29 -7.82 -19.01
C LEU A 131 9.20 -6.75 -19.63
N GLY A 132 10.52 -6.93 -19.62
CA GLY A 132 11.45 -5.94 -20.20
C GLY A 132 11.30 -4.55 -19.58
N LEU A 133 11.02 -4.47 -18.29
CA LEU A 133 10.73 -3.22 -17.59
C LEU A 133 12.02 -2.47 -17.23
N PRO A 134 12.00 -1.13 -17.19
CA PRO A 134 13.16 -0.33 -16.75
C PRO A 134 13.31 -0.34 -15.21
N LEU A 135 13.39 -1.52 -14.59
CA LEU A 135 13.39 -1.71 -13.13
C LEU A 135 14.50 -0.93 -12.43
N GLU A 136 15.67 -0.78 -13.06
CA GLU A 136 16.78 0.01 -12.53
C GLU A 136 16.42 1.46 -12.21
N ARG A 137 15.40 2.04 -12.85
CA ARG A 137 14.99 3.44 -12.64
C ARG A 137 13.89 3.59 -11.58
N ILE A 138 13.22 2.49 -11.24
CA ILE A 138 12.06 2.50 -10.38
C ILE A 138 12.47 2.75 -8.94
N ARG A 139 11.85 3.76 -8.32
CA ARG A 139 12.03 4.12 -6.91
C ARG A 139 10.86 3.69 -6.05
N MET A 140 9.69 3.49 -6.66
CA MET A 140 8.48 3.04 -5.98
C MET A 140 7.88 1.84 -6.68
N LEU A 141 7.89 0.69 -6.02
CA LEU A 141 7.28 -0.55 -6.49
C LEU A 141 6.08 -0.92 -5.62
N SER A 142 4.96 -1.21 -6.27
CA SER A 142 3.73 -1.64 -5.63
C SER A 142 3.26 -2.97 -6.22
N LEU A 143 3.28 -4.01 -5.42
CA LEU A 143 2.83 -5.35 -5.78
C LEU A 143 1.50 -5.61 -5.10
N ILE A 144 0.48 -5.95 -5.87
CA ILE A 144 -0.89 -6.17 -5.40
C ILE A 144 -1.31 -7.59 -5.78
N ASP A 145 -1.81 -8.34 -4.82
CA ASP A 145 -2.32 -9.71 -4.97
C ASP A 145 -1.33 -10.65 -5.69
N HIS A 146 -0.04 -10.59 -5.35
CA HIS A 146 0.93 -11.57 -5.81
C HIS A 146 0.92 -12.77 -4.86
N ASP A 147 0.77 -13.97 -5.42
CA ASP A 147 0.43 -15.17 -4.65
C ASP A 147 1.69 -16.00 -4.29
N ASP A 148 2.81 -15.80 -5.00
CA ASP A 148 4.12 -16.42 -4.73
C ASP A 148 5.09 -15.42 -4.04
N PRO A 149 5.55 -15.71 -2.80
CA PRO A 149 6.61 -14.93 -2.15
C PRO A 149 7.89 -14.82 -2.99
N ALA A 150 8.23 -15.83 -3.79
CA ALA A 150 9.45 -15.84 -4.59
C ALA A 150 9.39 -14.78 -5.69
N ASP A 151 8.25 -14.60 -6.35
CA ASP A 151 8.05 -13.59 -7.39
C ASP A 151 8.18 -12.18 -6.80
N ILE A 152 7.57 -11.94 -5.64
CA ILE A 152 7.70 -10.68 -4.89
C ILE A 152 9.18 -10.36 -4.61
N LEU A 153 9.91 -11.36 -4.10
CA LEU A 153 11.32 -11.21 -3.74
C LEU A 153 12.20 -10.97 -4.98
N ARG A 154 11.94 -11.66 -6.10
CA ARG A 154 12.66 -11.44 -7.37
C ARG A 154 12.41 -10.04 -7.93
N CYS A 155 11.16 -9.54 -7.89
CA CYS A 155 10.86 -8.15 -8.28
C CYS A 155 11.71 -7.14 -7.49
N ILE A 156 11.74 -7.32 -6.18
CA ILE A 156 12.46 -6.42 -5.27
C ILE A 156 13.97 -6.50 -5.56
N ALA A 157 14.51 -7.71 -5.74
CA ALA A 157 15.94 -7.93 -6.00
C ALA A 157 16.40 -7.26 -7.32
N GLN A 158 15.57 -7.25 -8.35
CA GLN A 158 15.89 -6.63 -9.64
C GLN A 158 15.77 -5.10 -9.64
N THR A 159 15.11 -4.53 -8.64
CA THR A 159 14.84 -3.09 -8.58
C THR A 159 15.83 -2.41 -7.63
N ILE A 160 17.06 -2.17 -8.11
CA ILE A 160 18.19 -1.77 -7.27
C ILE A 160 18.03 -0.39 -6.58
N ASN A 161 17.26 0.53 -7.16
CA ASN A 161 17.10 1.91 -6.69
C ASN A 161 15.81 2.14 -5.88
N LEU A 162 15.25 1.06 -5.32
CA LEU A 162 14.01 1.11 -4.55
C LEU A 162 14.15 1.99 -3.31
N ARG A 163 13.23 2.94 -3.19
CA ARG A 163 13.03 3.74 -1.97
C ARG A 163 11.75 3.35 -1.27
N HIS A 164 10.70 3.01 -2.01
CA HIS A 164 9.38 2.69 -1.47
C HIS A 164 8.91 1.32 -2.00
N ILE A 165 8.61 0.41 -1.07
CA ILE A 165 8.05 -0.90 -1.37
C ILE A 165 6.64 -0.95 -0.80
N ARG A 166 5.66 -1.33 -1.62
CA ARG A 166 4.30 -1.64 -1.19
C ARG A 166 3.94 -3.04 -1.61
N ILE A 167 3.46 -3.84 -0.66
CA ILE A 167 2.92 -5.18 -0.91
C ILE A 167 1.50 -5.19 -0.36
N THR A 168 0.54 -5.50 -1.23
CA THR A 168 -0.88 -5.53 -0.92
C THR A 168 -1.42 -6.91 -1.23
N ALA A 169 -2.10 -7.55 -0.29
CA ALA A 169 -2.72 -8.85 -0.45
C ALA A 169 -4.20 -8.74 -0.07
N THR A 170 -5.09 -8.73 -1.05
CA THR A 170 -6.54 -8.51 -0.92
C THR A 170 -7.37 -9.79 -1.01
N SER A 171 -6.89 -10.81 -1.74
CA SER A 171 -7.56 -12.10 -1.91
C SER A 171 -7.03 -13.20 -0.98
N ASP A 172 -7.87 -14.20 -0.68
CA ASP A 172 -7.45 -15.47 -0.06
C ASP A 172 -6.66 -16.28 -1.09
N CYS A 173 -5.38 -15.97 -1.23
CA CYS A 173 -4.53 -16.62 -2.22
C CYS A 173 -4.04 -17.93 -1.62
N GLN A 174 -4.59 -19.04 -2.07
CA GLN A 174 -3.97 -20.33 -1.80
C GLN A 174 -2.62 -20.34 -2.53
N PHE A 175 -1.53 -20.65 -1.81
CA PHE A 175 -0.20 -20.73 -2.41
C PHE A 175 -0.21 -21.75 -3.55
N GLU A 176 -0.25 -21.27 -4.79
CA GLU A 176 -0.09 -22.12 -5.96
C GLU A 176 1.40 -22.43 -6.13
N SER A 177 1.86 -23.48 -5.43
CA SER A 177 3.22 -24.04 -5.50
C SER A 177 4.37 -23.08 -5.15
N PRO A 178 5.21 -23.38 -4.14
CA PRO A 178 6.34 -22.51 -3.81
C PRO A 178 7.36 -22.55 -4.95
N GLY A 179 7.49 -21.45 -5.69
CA GLY A 179 8.69 -21.22 -6.48
C GLY A 179 9.93 -21.32 -5.58
N LEU A 180 11.09 -21.63 -6.16
CA LEU A 180 12.33 -21.63 -5.40
C LEU A 180 12.56 -20.22 -4.83
N LEU A 181 12.53 -20.13 -3.49
CA LEU A 181 12.76 -18.89 -2.78
C LEU A 181 14.24 -18.49 -2.93
N PRO A 182 14.54 -17.20 -3.16
CA PRO A 182 15.91 -16.73 -3.13
C PRO A 182 16.49 -16.86 -1.72
N GLU A 183 17.80 -17.07 -1.61
CA GLU A 183 18.49 -17.21 -0.32
C GLU A 183 18.42 -15.93 0.52
N ALA A 184 18.61 -14.77 -0.13
CA ALA A 184 18.56 -13.46 0.50
C ALA A 184 18.19 -12.38 -0.52
N VAL A 185 17.43 -11.38 -0.08
CA VAL A 185 17.13 -10.18 -0.89
C VAL A 185 17.39 -8.95 -0.04
N VAL A 186 18.26 -8.05 -0.52
CA VAL A 186 18.62 -6.82 0.21
C VAL A 186 18.14 -5.60 -0.57
N ALA A 187 17.12 -4.92 -0.04
CA ALA A 187 16.64 -3.63 -0.53
C ALA A 187 17.40 -2.50 0.20
N ALA A 188 18.67 -2.31 -0.15
CA ALA A 188 19.62 -1.48 0.60
C ALA A 188 19.19 -0.01 0.73
N GLU A 189 18.52 0.56 -0.29
CA GLU A 189 18.07 1.95 -0.30
C GLU A 189 16.61 2.16 0.13
N ALA A 190 15.89 1.07 0.46
CA ALA A 190 14.48 1.15 0.78
C ALA A 190 14.26 1.91 2.09
N LEU A 191 13.63 3.09 1.99
CA LEU A 191 13.30 3.96 3.12
C LEU A 191 11.91 3.67 3.69
N GLN A 192 11.00 3.16 2.85
CA GLN A 192 9.61 2.91 3.22
C GLN A 192 9.12 1.52 2.79
N LEU A 193 8.44 0.84 3.70
CA LEU A 193 7.77 -0.43 3.48
C LEU A 193 6.31 -0.31 3.92
N SER A 194 5.39 -0.66 3.03
CA SER A 194 3.95 -0.69 3.30
C SER A 194 3.40 -2.07 3.04
N LEU A 195 2.92 -2.74 4.08
CA LEU A 195 2.26 -4.04 4.03
C LEU A 195 0.75 -3.83 4.19
N ARG A 196 -0.04 -4.32 3.24
CA ARG A 196 -1.49 -4.11 3.21
C ARG A 196 -2.24 -5.43 3.06
N MET A 197 -3.23 -5.68 3.90
CA MET A 197 -3.91 -6.99 3.95
C MET A 197 -5.43 -6.87 3.99
N GLY A 198 -6.12 -7.47 3.02
CA GLY A 198 -7.58 -7.48 2.92
C GLY A 198 -8.20 -8.74 3.51
N ASN A 199 -7.64 -9.91 3.22
CA ASN A 199 -7.99 -11.21 3.81
C ASN A 199 -6.72 -11.89 4.37
N PHE A 200 -6.87 -12.88 5.27
CA PHE A 200 -5.78 -13.38 6.11
C PHE A 200 -4.75 -14.23 5.34
N ASN A 201 -3.77 -13.58 4.70
CA ASN A 201 -2.56 -14.21 4.14
C ASN A 201 -1.32 -13.93 5.02
N GLY A 202 -1.39 -14.24 6.32
CA GLY A 202 -0.26 -14.03 7.26
C GLY A 202 1.04 -14.69 6.78
N ASP A 203 0.92 -15.88 6.21
CA ASP A 203 2.04 -16.69 5.70
C ASP A 203 2.81 -16.02 4.55
N LEU A 204 2.15 -15.21 3.71
CA LEU A 204 2.80 -14.53 2.58
C LEU A 204 3.80 -13.52 3.10
N PHE A 205 3.34 -12.65 4.01
CA PHE A 205 4.22 -11.64 4.61
C PHE A 205 5.30 -12.28 5.45
N GLU A 206 5.01 -13.36 6.19
CA GLU A 206 6.03 -14.07 6.96
C GLU A 206 7.15 -14.61 6.07
N LYS A 207 6.82 -15.25 4.93
CA LYS A 207 7.83 -15.75 3.98
C LYS A 207 8.61 -14.64 3.29
N VAL A 208 7.97 -13.55 2.89
CA VAL A 208 8.68 -12.41 2.29
C VAL A 208 9.60 -11.75 3.32
N LEU A 209 9.08 -11.52 4.53
CA LEU A 209 9.81 -10.89 5.63
C LEU A 209 10.82 -11.81 6.29
N SER A 210 10.89 -13.11 6.00
CA SER A 210 11.98 -13.97 6.49
C SER A 210 13.24 -13.85 5.63
N ILE A 211 13.10 -13.46 4.36
CA ILE A 211 14.19 -13.36 3.38
C ILE A 211 14.62 -11.91 3.11
N LEU A 212 13.66 -10.98 3.07
CA LEU A 212 13.92 -9.58 2.76
C LEU A 212 14.74 -8.90 3.87
N SER A 213 15.74 -8.10 3.51
CA SER A 213 16.46 -7.20 4.40
C SER A 213 16.40 -5.77 3.85
N ALA A 214 16.13 -4.79 4.72
CA ALA A 214 16.05 -3.38 4.34
C ALA A 214 16.77 -2.50 5.38
N PRO A 215 18.11 -2.42 5.36
CA PRO A 215 18.89 -1.74 6.39
C PRO A 215 18.65 -0.22 6.47
N ALA A 216 18.31 0.43 5.36
CA ALA A 216 17.99 1.86 5.33
C ALA A 216 16.55 2.19 5.73
N LEU A 217 15.72 1.19 6.10
CA LEU A 217 14.30 1.38 6.34
C LEU A 217 14.06 2.34 7.52
N GLN A 218 13.24 3.37 7.27
CA GLN A 218 12.86 4.38 8.27
C GLN A 218 11.36 4.41 8.54
N HIS A 219 10.54 3.97 7.60
CA HIS A 219 9.09 4.04 7.71
C HIS A 219 8.46 2.68 7.42
N LEU A 220 7.70 2.17 8.38
CA LEU A 220 6.90 0.96 8.22
C LEU A 220 5.43 1.30 8.38
N LYS A 221 4.61 0.82 7.44
CA LYS A 221 3.15 0.91 7.50
C LYS A 221 2.53 -0.48 7.35
N VAL A 222 1.65 -0.84 8.28
CA VAL A 222 0.79 -2.01 8.22
C VAL A 222 -0.65 -1.50 8.18
N ALA A 223 -1.42 -1.87 7.16
CA ALA A 223 -2.78 -1.36 7.02
C ALA A 223 -3.72 -2.33 6.29
N LEU A 224 -5.02 -2.02 6.28
CA LEU A 224 -5.91 -2.59 5.27
C LEU A 224 -5.57 -2.03 3.87
N PRO A 225 -5.97 -2.72 2.79
CA PRO A 225 -5.82 -2.22 1.43
C PRO A 225 -6.74 -1.01 1.26
N LEU A 226 -6.38 -0.12 0.33
CA LEU A 226 -7.26 0.98 -0.02
C LEU A 226 -8.44 0.46 -0.84
N THR A 227 -9.59 1.14 -0.75
CA THR A 227 -10.78 0.80 -1.55
C THR A 227 -10.48 0.74 -3.05
N GLU A 228 -9.62 1.63 -3.55
CA GLU A 228 -9.17 1.67 -4.96
C GLU A 228 -8.28 0.47 -5.36
N GLU A 229 -7.69 -0.22 -4.39
CA GLU A 229 -6.82 -1.38 -4.60
C GLU A 229 -7.59 -2.71 -4.42
N CYS A 230 -8.84 -2.68 -3.96
CA CYS A 230 -9.69 -3.86 -3.79
C CYS A 230 -10.57 -4.08 -5.03
N PRO A 231 -10.66 -5.32 -5.55
CA PRO A 231 -11.72 -5.69 -6.48
C PRO A 231 -13.09 -5.46 -5.82
N ILE A 232 -14.09 -5.00 -6.58
CA ILE A 232 -15.46 -4.65 -6.10
C ILE A 232 -16.12 -5.77 -5.26
N ARG A 233 -15.66 -7.02 -5.38
CA ARG A 233 -16.19 -8.20 -4.68
C ARG A 233 -15.44 -8.60 -3.39
N CYS A 234 -14.35 -7.93 -3.06
CA CYS A 234 -13.51 -8.24 -1.91
C CYS A 234 -13.68 -7.14 -0.85
N SER A 235 -14.78 -7.18 -0.10
CA SER A 235 -14.82 -6.49 1.19
C SER A 235 -13.77 -7.16 2.09
N PRO A 236 -12.78 -6.42 2.62
CA PRO A 236 -11.73 -7.02 3.44
C PRO A 236 -12.38 -7.69 4.65
N LYS A 237 -12.20 -9.01 4.78
CA LYS A 237 -12.70 -9.76 5.92
C LYS A 237 -11.70 -9.63 7.06
N LEU A 238 -12.10 -8.95 8.13
CA LEU A 238 -11.31 -8.76 9.35
C LEU A 238 -11.29 -10.00 10.27
N ASP A 239 -11.38 -11.20 9.71
CA ASP A 239 -11.62 -12.41 10.50
C ASP A 239 -10.33 -12.99 11.12
N GLY A 240 -9.17 -12.32 10.98
CA GLY A 240 -7.86 -12.80 11.46
C GLY A 240 -7.05 -11.77 12.25
N ILE A 241 -6.18 -12.26 13.15
CA ILE A 241 -5.22 -11.46 13.93
C ILE A 241 -3.87 -11.47 13.21
N PHE A 242 -3.43 -10.32 12.71
CA PHE A 242 -2.11 -10.16 12.12
C PHE A 242 -1.03 -10.22 13.20
N ARG A 243 -0.17 -11.24 13.10
CA ARG A 243 0.97 -11.41 13.99
C ARG A 243 2.06 -10.43 13.60
N LEU A 244 2.52 -9.62 14.54
CA LEU A 244 3.62 -8.68 14.29
C LEU A 244 5.00 -9.30 14.56
N LYS A 245 5.06 -10.53 15.09
CA LYS A 245 6.31 -11.25 15.33
C LYS A 245 7.22 -11.33 14.09
N PRO A 246 6.75 -11.68 12.88
CA PRO A 246 7.63 -11.69 11.69
C PRO A 246 8.19 -10.30 11.34
N ILE A 247 7.46 -9.23 11.67
CA ILE A 247 7.93 -7.85 11.53
C ILE A 247 9.03 -7.54 12.55
N SER A 248 8.85 -7.97 13.80
CA SER A 248 9.85 -7.85 14.87
C SER A 248 11.18 -8.49 14.44
N GLU A 249 11.11 -9.75 13.98
CA GLU A 249 12.28 -10.51 13.50
C GLU A 249 12.93 -9.86 12.27
N PHE A 250 12.12 -9.39 11.31
CA PHE A 250 12.59 -8.66 10.14
C PHE A 250 13.34 -7.36 10.50
N ILE A 251 12.82 -6.58 11.46
CA ILE A 251 13.43 -5.33 11.92
C ILE A 251 14.81 -5.62 12.52
N VAL A 252 14.88 -6.59 13.44
CA VAL A 252 16.11 -6.99 14.11
C VAL A 252 17.13 -7.50 13.09
N ARG A 253 16.72 -8.41 12.19
CA ARG A 253 17.60 -8.97 11.15
C ARG A 253 18.07 -7.91 10.14
N SER A 254 17.22 -6.96 9.78
CA SER A 254 17.57 -5.86 8.87
C SER A 254 18.48 -4.83 9.52
N GLY A 255 18.57 -4.77 10.85
CA GLY A 255 19.31 -3.73 11.58
C GLY A 255 18.80 -2.31 11.30
N CYS A 256 17.52 -2.18 10.90
CA CYS A 256 16.97 -0.91 10.45
C CYS A 256 16.65 0.02 11.63
N ARG A 257 16.69 1.33 11.38
CA ARG A 257 16.43 2.36 12.40
C ARG A 257 15.11 3.04 12.13
N LEU A 258 14.01 2.35 12.42
CA LEU A 258 12.67 2.86 12.19
C LEU A 258 12.44 4.18 12.93
N ARG A 259 11.98 5.18 12.18
CA ARG A 259 11.58 6.51 12.68
C ARG A 259 10.06 6.66 12.73
N SER A 260 9.34 5.89 11.93
CA SER A 260 7.89 5.91 11.85
C SER A 260 7.32 4.51 11.77
N LEU A 261 6.35 4.21 12.64
CA LEU A 261 5.49 3.04 12.53
C LEU A 261 4.04 3.49 12.41
N ARG A 262 3.32 2.91 11.46
CA ARG A 262 1.88 3.11 11.29
C ARG A 262 1.17 1.77 11.26
N VAL A 263 0.17 1.59 12.12
CA VAL A 263 -0.69 0.41 12.16
C VAL A 263 -2.11 0.92 12.01
N GLU A 264 -2.74 0.66 10.85
CA GLU A 264 -4.00 1.29 10.48
C GLU A 264 -5.07 0.26 10.08
N ASN A 265 -6.11 0.14 10.91
CA ASN A 265 -7.33 -0.65 10.69
C ASN A 265 -7.09 -2.15 10.55
N VAL A 266 -5.94 -2.65 11.00
CA VAL A 266 -5.64 -4.08 11.08
C VAL A 266 -5.86 -4.58 12.51
N ASN A 267 -6.31 -5.81 12.65
CA ASN A 267 -6.41 -6.46 13.96
C ASN A 267 -5.05 -7.08 14.30
N VAL A 268 -4.38 -6.60 15.34
CA VAL A 268 -3.07 -7.10 15.78
C VAL A 268 -3.14 -7.57 17.23
N HIS A 269 -2.23 -8.42 17.66
CA HIS A 269 -2.10 -8.71 19.09
C HIS A 269 -1.34 -7.57 19.78
N GLU A 270 -1.86 -7.08 20.90
CA GLU A 270 -1.24 -5.96 21.63
C GLU A 270 0.20 -6.28 22.08
N ASP A 271 0.43 -7.52 22.52
CA ASP A 271 1.75 -7.96 22.99
C ASP A 271 2.78 -7.96 21.86
N ASP A 272 2.42 -8.43 20.66
CA ASP A 272 3.31 -8.40 19.50
C ASP A 272 3.66 -6.95 19.12
N LEU A 273 2.72 -6.02 19.28
CA LEU A 273 2.98 -4.60 19.03
C LEU A 273 3.96 -4.04 20.04
N ILE A 274 3.76 -4.31 21.34
CA ILE A 274 4.67 -3.87 22.40
C ILE A 274 6.09 -4.40 22.13
N GLU A 275 6.22 -5.69 21.80
CA GLU A 275 7.51 -6.30 21.45
C GLU A 275 8.17 -5.60 20.26
N VAL A 276 7.42 -5.31 19.20
CA VAL A 276 7.93 -4.54 18.06
C VAL A 276 8.43 -3.17 18.52
N LEU A 277 7.68 -2.44 19.36
CA LEU A 277 8.04 -1.11 19.82
C LEU A 277 9.30 -1.12 20.71
N GLU A 278 9.50 -2.15 21.52
CA GLU A 278 10.70 -2.35 22.33
C GLU A 278 11.96 -2.50 21.46
N ASN A 279 11.83 -3.19 20.31
CA ASN A 279 12.94 -3.39 19.37
C ASN A 279 13.31 -2.15 18.54
N VAL A 280 12.51 -1.07 18.59
CA VAL A 280 12.72 0.16 17.77
C VAL A 280 12.66 1.45 18.59
N PRO A 281 13.56 1.65 19.56
CA PRO A 281 13.58 2.86 20.39
C PRO A 281 13.84 4.16 19.60
N THR A 282 14.19 4.06 18.32
CA THR A 282 14.41 5.18 17.41
C THR A 282 13.12 5.83 16.87
N ILE A 283 11.94 5.24 17.10
CA ILE A 283 10.68 5.79 16.59
C ILE A 283 10.44 7.20 17.13
N THR A 284 10.08 8.10 16.21
CA THR A 284 9.67 9.48 16.49
C THR A 284 8.21 9.72 16.18
N THR A 285 7.59 8.87 15.36
CA THR A 285 6.20 8.98 14.90
C THR A 285 5.50 7.63 15.02
N LEU A 286 4.47 7.56 15.84
CA LEU A 286 3.63 6.37 15.99
C LEU A 286 2.18 6.74 15.63
N VAL A 287 1.60 5.98 14.71
CA VAL A 287 0.20 6.14 14.29
C VAL A 287 -0.52 4.82 14.47
N LEU A 288 -1.57 4.81 15.30
CA LEU A 288 -2.35 3.62 15.63
C LEU A 288 -3.82 3.92 15.37
N TYR A 289 -4.35 3.41 14.26
CA TYR A 289 -5.75 3.58 13.91
C TYR A 289 -6.49 2.27 14.04
N GLU A 290 -7.56 2.28 14.82
CA GLU A 290 -8.46 1.16 15.01
C GLU A 290 -9.87 1.57 14.58
N LEU A 291 -10.11 1.54 13.27
CA LEU A 291 -11.45 1.69 12.70
C LEU A 291 -12.04 0.31 12.44
N HIS A 292 -13.20 0.01 13.04
CA HIS A 292 -14.00 -1.15 12.66
C HIS A 292 -14.82 -0.82 11.40
N PRO A 293 -14.52 -1.42 10.23
CA PRO A 293 -15.40 -1.36 9.06
C PRO A 293 -16.59 -2.29 9.35
N GLY A 294 -17.69 -1.69 9.81
CA GLY A 294 -18.88 -2.48 10.15
C GLY A 294 -20.02 -1.71 10.80
N VAL A 295 -19.87 -0.41 11.06
CA VAL A 295 -20.95 0.38 11.69
C VAL A 295 -22.21 0.51 10.82
N ASN A 296 -22.16 0.16 9.52
CA ASN A 296 -23.29 0.31 8.60
C ASN A 296 -23.76 -0.97 7.88
N THR A 297 -23.20 -2.16 8.16
CA THR A 297 -23.65 -3.42 7.55
C THR A 297 -24.15 -4.39 8.62
N PRO A 298 -25.44 -4.75 8.63
CA PRO A 298 -26.01 -5.67 9.60
C PRO A 298 -25.62 -7.11 9.22
N THR A 299 -24.37 -7.50 9.46
CA THR A 299 -23.93 -8.90 9.36
C THR A 299 -24.04 -9.56 10.74
N PRO A 300 -24.89 -10.60 10.93
CA PRO A 300 -25.21 -11.15 12.26
C PRO A 300 -24.13 -12.03 12.90
N ARG A 301 -22.89 -12.07 12.40
CA ARG A 301 -21.88 -13.07 12.82
C ARG A 301 -20.43 -12.56 12.83
N ILE A 302 -20.20 -11.32 13.26
CA ILE A 302 -18.84 -10.90 13.57
C ILE A 302 -18.54 -11.34 15.00
N LEU A 303 -17.76 -12.41 15.12
CA LEU A 303 -17.02 -12.78 16.32
C LEU A 303 -16.40 -11.49 16.88
N THR A 304 -16.78 -11.15 18.12
CA THR A 304 -16.33 -9.96 18.87
C THR A 304 -15.11 -9.25 18.27
N PRO A 305 -15.23 -8.00 17.77
CA PRO A 305 -14.07 -7.22 17.40
C PRO A 305 -13.16 -7.11 18.63
N ARG A 306 -12.07 -7.88 18.64
CA ARG A 306 -11.11 -7.87 19.74
C ARG A 306 -10.31 -6.59 19.60
N ARG A 307 -10.61 -5.64 20.47
CA ARG A 307 -9.85 -4.41 20.61
C ARG A 307 -8.40 -4.74 20.92
N TRP A 308 -7.47 -4.08 20.23
CA TRP A 308 -6.04 -4.33 20.41
C TRP A 308 -5.28 -3.15 21.01
N ILE A 309 -5.87 -1.95 21.07
CA ILE A 309 -5.31 -0.83 21.81
C ILE A 309 -5.93 -0.80 23.21
N THR A 310 -5.27 -1.33 24.22
CA THR A 310 -5.77 -1.37 25.61
C THR A 310 -4.98 -0.47 26.56
N ASP A 311 -5.39 -0.46 27.83
CA ASP A 311 -4.64 0.22 28.91
C ASP A 311 -3.21 -0.30 29.03
N LYS A 312 -2.95 -1.55 28.62
CA LYS A 312 -1.61 -2.15 28.68
C LYS A 312 -0.64 -1.43 27.74
N LEU A 313 -1.02 -1.18 26.49
CA LEU A 313 -0.20 -0.39 25.56
C LEU A 313 -0.03 1.06 26.05
N LEU A 314 -1.09 1.68 26.57
CA LEU A 314 -1.01 3.05 27.10
C LEU A 314 -0.03 3.15 28.29
N ARG A 315 -0.07 2.17 29.20
CA ARG A 315 0.89 2.07 30.33
C ARG A 315 2.32 1.85 29.83
N SER A 316 2.49 1.03 28.81
CA SER A 316 3.80 0.77 28.19
C SER A 316 4.37 2.03 27.54
N LEU A 317 3.51 2.90 27.01
CA LEU A 317 3.91 4.21 26.50
C LEU A 317 4.09 5.28 27.59
N MET A 318 3.68 5.07 28.84
CA MET A 318 3.85 6.07 29.89
C MET A 318 5.31 6.13 30.36
N ILE A 319 5.83 7.34 30.62
CA ILE A 319 7.15 7.50 31.24
C ILE A 319 6.98 7.35 32.75
N THR A 320 7.51 6.25 33.29
CA THR A 320 7.54 5.97 34.73
C THR A 320 8.96 6.04 35.26
N PRO A 321 9.18 6.63 36.46
CA PRO A 321 10.51 6.65 37.07
C PRO A 321 11.07 5.25 37.25
N ASN A 322 12.36 5.08 36.96
CA ASN A 322 13.10 3.82 37.13
C ASN A 322 12.64 2.65 36.25
N VAL A 323 11.81 2.90 35.23
CA VAL A 323 11.42 1.90 34.22
C VAL A 323 12.00 2.33 32.86
N PRO A 324 12.58 1.40 32.08
CA PRO A 324 13.00 1.68 30.72
C PRO A 324 11.83 2.23 29.88
N VAL A 325 12.03 3.39 29.26
CA VAL A 325 10.99 4.05 28.47
C VAL A 325 10.93 3.41 27.08
N ILE A 326 9.79 2.85 26.73
CA ILE A 326 9.49 2.43 25.36
C ILE A 326 9.34 3.68 24.49
N LEU A 327 10.08 3.73 23.39
CA LEU A 327 10.15 4.87 22.46
C LEU A 327 10.53 6.20 23.13
N PRO A 328 11.77 6.35 23.64
CA PRO A 328 12.22 7.56 24.32
C PRO A 328 12.30 8.79 23.39
N ARG A 329 12.23 8.59 22.07
CA ARG A 329 12.34 9.65 21.03
C ARG A 329 11.00 10.01 20.40
N LEU A 330 9.88 9.51 20.93
CA LEU A 330 8.55 9.74 20.36
C LEU A 330 8.18 11.23 20.43
N LYS A 331 7.93 11.83 19.26
CA LYS A 331 7.55 13.24 19.10
C LYS A 331 6.12 13.40 18.62
N HIS A 332 5.60 12.43 17.88
CA HIS A 332 4.26 12.46 17.33
C HIS A 332 3.55 11.14 17.65
N LEU A 333 2.42 11.23 18.33
CA LEU A 333 1.56 10.12 18.64
C LEU A 333 0.16 10.43 18.11
N ASP A 334 -0.36 9.56 17.26
CA ASP A 334 -1.70 9.68 16.72
C ASP A 334 -2.44 8.38 16.98
N ILE A 335 -3.50 8.45 17.78
CA ILE A 335 -4.31 7.32 18.18
C ILE A 335 -5.76 7.61 17.80
N LEU A 336 -6.29 6.87 16.84
CA LEU A 336 -7.68 6.98 16.39
C LEU A 336 -8.44 5.73 16.79
N LEU A 337 -9.48 5.89 17.61
CA LEU A 337 -10.28 4.77 18.11
C LEU A 337 -11.74 4.93 17.71
N SER A 338 -12.31 3.90 17.08
CA SER A 338 -13.72 3.91 16.67
C SER A 338 -14.73 3.57 17.79
N CYS A 339 -14.28 3.42 19.04
CA CYS A 339 -15.08 2.87 20.14
C CYS A 339 -16.02 3.87 20.85
N ARG A 340 -17.02 3.32 21.56
CA ARG A 340 -17.78 4.03 22.61
C ARG A 340 -16.82 4.28 23.78
N VAL A 341 -16.75 5.52 24.27
CA VAL A 341 -15.71 6.05 25.19
C VAL A 341 -15.72 5.45 26.61
N SER A 342 -16.44 4.36 26.85
CA SER A 342 -16.60 3.75 28.18
C SER A 342 -15.51 2.75 28.57
N GLU A 343 -14.51 2.49 27.72
CA GLU A 343 -13.60 1.35 27.90
C GLU A 343 -12.10 1.71 27.89
N ILE A 344 -11.72 2.97 27.67
CA ILE A 344 -10.38 3.48 27.97
C ILE A 344 -10.51 4.41 29.15
N ASP A 345 -9.66 4.21 30.14
CA ASP A 345 -9.50 5.19 31.21
C ASP A 345 -8.95 6.50 30.61
N GLU A 346 -9.82 7.50 30.43
CA GLU A 346 -9.42 8.82 29.94
C GLU A 346 -8.32 9.44 30.83
N ASP A 347 -8.32 9.14 32.13
CA ASP A 347 -7.29 9.60 33.05
C ASP A 347 -5.94 8.93 32.78
N LEU A 348 -5.94 7.64 32.42
CA LEU A 348 -4.72 6.95 31.99
C LEU A 348 -4.13 7.57 30.72
N LEU A 349 -4.96 7.92 29.75
CA LEU A 349 -4.51 8.59 28.52
C LEU A 349 -3.92 9.97 28.83
N LEU A 350 -4.57 10.75 29.69
CA LEU A 350 -4.07 12.05 30.14
C LEU A 350 -2.75 11.93 30.91
N ARG A 351 -2.63 10.95 31.81
CA ARG A 351 -1.37 10.68 32.54
C ARG A 351 -0.24 10.26 31.61
N MET A 352 -0.52 9.39 30.64
CA MET A 352 0.44 9.01 29.61
C MET A 352 0.90 10.23 28.82
N ALA A 353 -0.03 11.06 28.35
CA ALA A 353 0.27 12.29 27.62
C ALA A 353 1.14 13.25 28.46
N ALA A 354 0.70 13.55 29.68
CA ALA A 354 1.39 14.43 30.62
C ALA A 354 2.82 13.95 30.93
N SER A 355 3.00 12.63 31.09
CA SER A 355 4.31 12.03 31.32
C SER A 355 5.30 12.30 30.17
N ARG A 356 4.80 12.46 28.94
CA ARG A 356 5.62 12.71 27.74
C ARG A 356 5.73 14.18 27.34
N THR A 357 4.90 15.06 27.89
CA THR A 357 5.01 16.52 27.68
C THR A 357 5.81 17.22 28.78
N ASN A 358 6.27 16.49 29.80
CA ASN A 358 6.99 17.06 30.94
C ASN A 358 8.20 17.92 30.49
N PRO A 359 8.27 19.20 30.87
CA PRO A 359 9.40 20.09 30.54
C PRO A 359 10.74 19.64 31.13
N ASP A 360 10.76 18.70 32.08
CA ASP A 360 12.00 18.12 32.61
C ASP A 360 12.62 17.10 31.65
N LEU A 361 11.87 16.62 30.65
CA LEU A 361 12.41 15.75 29.61
C LEU A 361 13.31 16.53 28.64
N PRO A 362 14.35 15.89 28.07
CA PRO A 362 15.11 16.46 26.96
C PRO A 362 14.16 16.89 25.84
N LYS A 363 14.41 18.05 25.21
CA LYS A 363 13.58 18.60 24.11
C LYS A 363 13.32 17.58 22.99
N GLU A 364 14.21 16.62 22.81
CA GLU A 364 14.10 15.57 21.80
C GLU A 364 13.15 14.42 22.14
N GLY A 365 12.82 14.21 23.42
CA GLY A 365 11.90 13.16 23.89
C GLY A 365 10.49 13.66 24.23
N ARG A 366 10.23 14.96 24.08
CA ARG A 366 8.92 15.56 24.36
C ARG A 366 7.93 15.27 23.25
N LEU A 367 6.73 14.84 23.64
CA LEU A 367 5.60 14.72 22.74
C LEU A 367 5.18 16.11 22.25
N LYS A 368 5.11 16.29 20.93
CA LYS A 368 4.76 17.56 20.28
C LYS A 368 3.34 17.59 19.77
N LYS A 369 2.79 16.43 19.44
CA LYS A 369 1.41 16.28 18.95
C LYS A 369 0.83 15.00 19.50
N LEU A 370 -0.32 15.11 20.14
CA LEU A 370 -1.19 13.99 20.48
C LEU A 370 -2.55 14.21 19.83
N TYR A 371 -2.91 13.33 18.91
CA TYR A 371 -4.26 13.27 18.38
C TYR A 371 -4.98 12.08 19.00
N PHE A 372 -6.14 12.36 19.59
CA PHE A 372 -7.04 11.35 20.10
C PHE A 372 -8.45 11.62 19.62
N ALA A 373 -9.00 10.72 18.81
CA ALA A 373 -10.35 10.85 18.30
C ALA A 373 -11.21 9.69 18.81
N SER A 374 -12.39 10.05 19.33
CA SER A 374 -13.38 9.15 19.92
C SER A 374 -14.80 9.55 19.51
N LYS A 375 -15.80 8.70 19.76
CA LYS A 375 -17.21 9.05 19.49
C LYS A 375 -17.72 10.29 20.25
N LYS A 376 -17.08 10.71 21.35
CA LYS A 376 -17.42 11.94 22.10
C LYS A 376 -16.77 13.21 21.52
N GLY A 377 -15.99 13.09 20.44
CA GLY A 377 -15.29 14.19 19.80
C GLY A 377 -13.79 13.92 19.64
N VAL A 378 -13.14 14.83 18.91
CA VAL A 378 -11.68 14.84 18.70
C VAL A 378 -11.05 15.71 19.79
N LYS A 379 -10.13 15.14 20.56
CA LYS A 379 -9.26 15.87 21.49
C LYS A 379 -7.85 15.94 20.88
N CYS A 380 -7.34 17.15 20.73
CA CYS A 380 -5.97 17.42 20.30
C CYS A 380 -5.21 18.04 21.47
N TYR A 381 -4.04 17.50 21.80
CA TYR A 381 -3.15 18.01 22.85
C TYR A 381 -1.76 18.34 22.31
#